data_AF-A0A959Q7F0-F1
#
_entry.id   AF-A0A959Q7F0-F1
#
_cell.length_a   1.000
_cell.length_b   1.000
_cell.length_c   1.000
_cell.angle_alpha   90.00
_cell.angle_beta   90.00
_cell.angle_gamma   90.00
#
_symmetry.space_group_name_H-M   'P 1'
#
loop_
_entity.id
_entity.type
_entity.pdbx_description
1 polymer ?
#
loop_
_entity_poly.entity_id
_entity_poly.type
_entity_poly.pdbx_seq_one_letter_code
_entity_poly.pdbx_strand_id
1 'polypeptide(L)'
;MNRLFTLLIFCGTLTVGVAQQAPQYSMYLFNKFGFNPAYAGLDHTLSITGVSRWQWVNLQGSPQTQQVNVHMPLYLVGGGLGMTFENDQLGAEQRLAFSLAYNYQIPVGAKGILSFGLSAGYLQYSLDGAKILTPGGDYEGGQIDHNDQLLPVGKESTSAPTAHAGIYYQGEWLEAGFSAVNLLETPLGFGGFDYQLARSYYFNLGGKLALG
;
A
#
# COMPACT_ATOMS: atom_id res chain seq x y z
N MET A 1 3.71 -17.78 36.61
CA MET A 1 3.50 -17.59 35.16
C MET A 1 2.33 -16.65 34.82
N ASN A 2 1.23 -16.64 35.57
CA ASN A 2 0.03 -15.86 35.18
C ASN A 2 0.19 -14.33 35.27
N ARG A 3 1.08 -13.80 36.12
CA ARG A 3 1.29 -12.34 36.26
C ARG A 3 2.18 -11.72 35.18
N LEU A 4 3.05 -12.51 34.55
CA LEU A 4 3.85 -12.05 33.40
C LEU A 4 2.98 -11.87 32.16
N PHE A 5 1.97 -12.73 31.99
CA PHE A 5 1.03 -12.66 30.88
C PHE A 5 0.13 -11.42 30.97
N THR A 6 -0.28 -11.03 32.19
CA THR A 6 -1.06 -9.81 32.42
C THR A 6 -0.25 -8.53 32.17
N LEU A 7 1.05 -8.54 32.47
CA LEU A 7 1.94 -7.39 32.27
C LEU A 7 2.27 -7.16 30.78
N LEU A 8 2.34 -8.24 29.99
CA LEU A 8 2.52 -8.20 28.53
C LEU A 8 1.29 -7.63 27.81
N ILE A 9 0.08 -7.92 28.31
CA ILE A 9 -1.18 -7.40 27.75
C ILE A 9 -1.39 -5.91 28.08
N PHE A 10 -0.90 -5.44 29.24
CA PHE A 10 -1.07 -4.04 29.66
C PHE A 10 -0.09 -3.07 28.99
N CYS A 11 1.05 -3.54 28.49
CA CYS A 11 2.04 -2.69 27.83
C CYS A 11 1.67 -2.33 26.37
N GLY A 12 0.66 -2.98 25.79
CA GLY A 12 0.25 -2.81 24.39
C GLY A 12 -0.72 -1.65 24.10
N THR A 13 -1.20 -0.90 25.10
CA THR A 13 -2.29 0.08 24.91
C THR A 13 -1.87 1.56 24.95
N LEU A 14 -0.57 1.86 24.98
CA LEU A 14 -0.06 3.24 25.03
C LEU A 14 0.40 3.76 23.66
N THR A 15 -0.47 3.78 22.66
CA THR A 15 -0.18 4.53 21.42
C THR A 15 -1.10 5.74 21.29
N VAL A 16 -0.46 6.90 21.14
CA VAL A 16 -1.07 8.18 20.80
C VAL A 16 -1.70 8.04 19.41
N GLY A 17 -2.99 8.37 19.29
CA GLY A 17 -3.72 8.26 18.03
C GLY A 17 -3.12 9.14 16.94
N VAL A 18 -2.32 8.54 16.07
CA VAL A 18 -1.91 9.16 14.80
C VAL A 18 -3.06 8.92 13.82
N ALA A 19 -3.92 9.93 13.66
CA ALA A 19 -5.03 9.92 12.72
C ALA A 19 -4.51 10.15 11.29
N GLN A 20 -3.80 9.17 10.73
CA GLN A 20 -3.63 9.05 9.28
C GLN A 20 -4.04 7.63 8.92
N GLN A 21 -5.24 7.50 8.33
CA GLN A 21 -5.70 6.21 7.85
C GLN A 21 -4.91 5.86 6.59
N ALA A 22 -3.87 5.03 6.74
CA ALA A 22 -3.40 4.24 5.61
C ALA A 22 -4.59 3.40 5.09
N PRO A 23 -4.71 3.16 3.77
CA PRO A 23 -5.83 2.41 3.22
C PRO A 23 -5.97 1.08 3.96
N GLN A 24 -7.15 0.85 4.58
CA GLN A 24 -7.42 -0.34 5.37
C GLN A 24 -7.86 -1.46 4.42
N TYR A 25 -7.07 -2.53 4.29
CA TYR A 25 -7.38 -3.63 3.39
C TYR A 25 -7.80 -4.89 4.16
N SER A 26 -9.08 -5.26 4.05
CA SER A 26 -9.61 -6.53 4.56
C SER A 26 -9.27 -7.74 3.66
N MET A 27 -8.59 -7.52 2.54
CA MET A 27 -8.34 -8.51 1.50
C MET A 27 -6.90 -9.07 1.50
N TYR A 28 -6.15 -8.90 2.59
CA TYR A 28 -4.79 -9.44 2.70
C TYR A 28 -4.70 -10.92 2.32
N LEU A 29 -5.64 -11.74 2.81
CA LEU A 29 -5.66 -13.19 2.57
C LEU A 29 -5.70 -13.54 1.06
N PHE A 30 -6.34 -12.67 0.27
CA PHE A 30 -6.55 -12.86 -1.18
C PHE A 30 -5.54 -12.11 -2.04
N ASN A 31 -4.72 -11.25 -1.45
CA ASN A 31 -3.80 -10.38 -2.17
C ASN A 31 -2.49 -10.14 -1.40
N LYS A 32 -1.85 -11.21 -0.92
CA LYS A 32 -0.65 -11.14 -0.08
C LYS A 32 0.52 -10.41 -0.77
N PHE A 33 0.66 -10.58 -2.08
CA PHE A 33 1.68 -9.89 -2.88
C PHE A 33 1.53 -8.37 -2.86
N GLY A 34 0.29 -7.85 -2.93
CA GLY A 34 0.05 -6.41 -2.86
C GLY A 34 0.51 -5.75 -1.55
N PHE A 35 0.65 -6.53 -0.46
CA PHE A 35 1.16 -6.05 0.83
C PHE A 35 2.64 -6.31 1.03
N ASN A 36 3.16 -7.39 0.46
CA ASN A 36 4.54 -7.82 0.70
C ASN A 36 5.19 -8.28 -0.61
N PRO A 37 6.20 -7.54 -1.13
CA PRO A 37 6.90 -7.94 -2.35
C PRO A 37 7.65 -9.27 -2.19
N ALA A 38 7.96 -9.69 -0.95
CA ALA A 38 8.56 -11.00 -0.68
C ALA A 38 7.62 -12.18 -0.93
N TYR A 39 6.33 -11.95 -1.20
CA TYR A 39 5.38 -13.03 -1.51
C TYR A 39 5.40 -13.46 -3.00
N ALA A 40 6.00 -12.69 -3.90
CA ALA A 40 5.98 -12.97 -5.35
C ALA A 40 6.39 -14.43 -5.67
N GLY A 41 5.55 -15.14 -6.41
CA GLY A 41 5.84 -16.50 -6.87
C GLY A 41 5.77 -17.60 -5.79
N LEU A 42 5.35 -17.29 -4.56
CA LEU A 42 5.13 -18.29 -3.50
C LEU A 42 3.87 -19.15 -3.71
N ASP A 43 3.02 -18.79 -4.67
CA ASP A 43 1.89 -19.63 -5.11
C ASP A 43 2.33 -20.75 -6.09
N HIS A 44 3.61 -20.78 -6.48
CA HIS A 44 4.20 -21.71 -7.46
C HIS A 44 3.57 -21.67 -8.87
N THR A 45 2.77 -20.65 -9.17
CA THR A 45 2.09 -20.43 -10.45
C THR A 45 2.16 -18.96 -10.85
N LEU A 46 1.78 -18.67 -12.10
CA LEU A 46 1.45 -17.29 -12.50
C LEU A 46 0.11 -16.92 -11.84
N SER A 47 0.14 -15.95 -10.93
CA SER A 47 -1.03 -15.41 -10.24
C SER A 47 -1.34 -14.01 -10.77
N ILE A 48 -2.61 -13.77 -11.08
CA ILE A 48 -3.15 -12.46 -11.45
C ILE A 48 -4.32 -12.17 -10.52
N THR A 49 -4.23 -11.07 -9.76
CA THR A 49 -5.24 -10.66 -8.79
C THR A 49 -5.72 -9.25 -9.10
N GLY A 50 -7.01 -9.09 -9.35
CA GLY A 50 -7.68 -7.79 -9.50
C GLY A 50 -8.52 -7.47 -8.27
N VAL A 51 -8.36 -6.26 -7.74
CA VAL A 51 -9.10 -5.74 -6.59
C VAL A 51 -9.76 -4.43 -7.00
N SER A 52 -11.06 -4.31 -6.76
CA SER A 52 -11.81 -3.06 -6.96
C SER A 52 -12.63 -2.79 -5.71
N ARG A 53 -12.52 -1.56 -5.17
CA ARG A 53 -13.21 -1.14 -3.96
C ARG A 53 -13.87 0.20 -4.20
N TRP A 54 -15.17 0.26 -3.93
CA TRP A 54 -15.99 1.45 -4.01
C TRP A 54 -16.55 1.70 -2.63
N GLN A 55 -16.29 2.86 -2.05
CA GLN A 55 -16.79 3.24 -0.72
C GLN A 55 -17.78 4.38 -0.84
N TRP A 56 -18.71 4.48 0.11
CA TRP A 56 -19.70 5.57 0.18
C TRP A 56 -20.45 5.76 -1.14
N VAL A 57 -20.93 4.64 -1.69
CA VAL A 57 -21.61 4.58 -2.98
C VAL A 57 -22.77 5.59 -2.98
N ASN A 58 -22.92 6.33 -4.08
CA ASN A 58 -23.86 7.45 -4.30
C ASN A 58 -23.44 8.82 -3.76
N LEU A 59 -22.27 8.97 -3.13
CA LEU A 59 -21.67 10.29 -2.90
C LEU A 59 -20.83 10.70 -4.12
N GLN A 60 -20.99 11.94 -4.57
CA GLN A 60 -20.16 12.48 -5.65
C GLN A 60 -18.72 12.61 -5.15
N GLY A 61 -17.75 12.11 -5.94
CA GLY A 61 -16.35 12.08 -5.53
C GLY A 61 -16.02 11.00 -4.49
N SER A 62 -16.86 9.97 -4.36
CA SER A 62 -16.63 8.89 -3.40
C SER A 62 -15.30 8.16 -3.64
N PRO A 63 -14.63 7.66 -2.58
CA PRO A 63 -13.40 6.90 -2.69
C PRO A 63 -13.53 5.66 -3.58
N GLN A 64 -12.64 5.54 -4.55
CA GLN A 64 -12.55 4.38 -5.46
C GLN A 64 -11.09 3.94 -5.59
N THR A 65 -10.84 2.67 -5.30
CA THR A 65 -9.50 2.08 -5.38
C THR A 65 -9.54 0.88 -6.31
N GLN A 66 -8.61 0.82 -7.26
CA GLN A 66 -8.43 -0.28 -8.19
C GLN A 66 -6.97 -0.74 -8.13
N GLN A 67 -6.75 -2.04 -8.03
CA GLN A 67 -5.42 -2.60 -7.97
C GLN A 67 -5.36 -3.88 -8.81
N VAL A 68 -4.29 -4.04 -9.57
CA VAL A 68 -3.98 -5.24 -10.34
C VAL A 68 -2.58 -5.69 -9.95
N ASN A 69 -2.48 -6.95 -9.53
CA ASN A 69 -1.25 -7.59 -9.12
C ASN A 69 -0.98 -8.78 -10.04
N VAL A 70 0.24 -8.89 -10.54
CA VAL A 70 0.68 -10.02 -11.35
C VAL A 70 2.01 -10.50 -10.81
N HIS A 71 2.14 -11.78 -10.48
CA HIS A 71 3.41 -12.34 -10.06
C HIS A 71 3.57 -13.80 -10.46
N MET A 72 4.81 -14.25 -10.59
CA MET A 72 5.14 -15.62 -10.97
C MET A 72 6.46 -16.08 -10.34
N PRO A 73 6.63 -17.39 -10.09
CA PRO A 73 7.93 -17.93 -9.73
C PRO A 73 8.90 -17.82 -10.92
N LEU A 74 10.13 -17.42 -10.63
CA LEU A 74 11.24 -17.40 -11.58
C LEU A 74 12.34 -18.34 -11.09
N TYR A 75 12.17 -19.63 -11.38
CA TYR A 75 13.05 -20.71 -10.91
C TYR A 75 14.52 -20.53 -11.34
N LEU A 76 14.77 -19.90 -12.49
CA LEU A 76 16.12 -19.65 -13.05
C LEU A 76 17.01 -18.80 -12.12
N VAL A 77 16.41 -17.93 -11.31
CA VAL A 77 17.12 -17.01 -10.41
C VAL A 77 16.78 -17.27 -8.94
N GLY A 78 16.22 -18.45 -8.63
CA GLY A 78 15.88 -18.85 -7.26
C GLY A 78 14.89 -17.91 -6.56
N GLY A 79 13.95 -17.34 -7.30
CA GLY A 79 13.13 -16.25 -6.80
C GLY A 79 11.77 -16.13 -7.47
N GLY A 80 11.14 -14.97 -7.30
CA GLY A 80 9.88 -14.60 -7.92
C GLY A 80 9.93 -13.17 -8.45
N LEU A 81 9.19 -12.93 -9.53
CA LEU A 81 8.98 -11.58 -10.08
C LEU A 81 7.50 -11.22 -9.99
N GLY A 82 7.23 -9.93 -9.80
CA GLY A 82 5.88 -9.43 -9.87
C GLY A 82 5.80 -7.95 -10.20
N MET A 83 4.59 -7.50 -10.47
CA MET A 83 4.27 -6.11 -10.73
C MET A 83 2.91 -5.77 -10.12
N THR A 84 2.79 -4.53 -9.69
CA THR A 84 1.55 -3.97 -9.14
C THR A 84 1.23 -2.68 -9.87
N PHE A 85 -0.01 -2.55 -10.30
CA PHE A 85 -0.61 -1.33 -10.78
C PHE A 85 -1.75 -0.94 -9.85
N GLU A 86 -1.74 0.29 -9.36
CA GLU A 86 -2.76 0.81 -8.46
C GLU A 86 -3.24 2.17 -8.94
N ASN A 87 -4.56 2.36 -8.94
CA ASN A 87 -5.22 3.62 -9.20
C ASN A 87 -6.19 3.88 -8.03
N ASP A 88 -5.88 4.87 -7.23
CA ASP A 88 -6.67 5.29 -6.08
C ASP A 88 -7.19 6.71 -6.30
N GLN A 89 -8.50 6.89 -6.18
CA GLN A 89 -9.18 8.16 -6.37
C GLN A 89 -9.93 8.55 -5.10
N LEU A 90 -9.59 9.72 -4.56
CA LEU A 90 -10.14 10.26 -3.32
C LEU A 90 -10.62 11.70 -3.56
N GLY A 91 -11.87 11.85 -4.02
CA GLY A 91 -12.44 13.17 -4.32
C GLY A 91 -11.67 13.92 -5.42
N ALA A 92 -11.00 15.01 -5.03
CA ALA A 92 -10.16 15.83 -5.92
C ALA A 92 -8.75 15.25 -6.13
N GLU A 93 -8.36 14.24 -5.35
CA GLU A 93 -7.06 13.60 -5.42
C GLU A 93 -7.11 12.32 -6.26
N GLN A 94 -6.04 12.08 -7.02
CA GLN A 94 -5.84 10.82 -7.72
C GLN A 94 -4.38 10.38 -7.61
N ARG A 95 -4.16 9.13 -7.22
CA ARG A 95 -2.86 8.49 -7.06
C ARG A 95 -2.76 7.31 -8.01
N LEU A 96 -1.75 7.33 -8.87
CA LEU A 96 -1.43 6.26 -9.79
C LEU A 96 -0.07 5.69 -9.41
N ALA A 97 -0.02 4.43 -9.00
CA ALA A 97 1.22 3.77 -8.63
C ALA A 97 1.50 2.58 -9.55
N PHE A 98 2.75 2.46 -9.95
CA PHE A 98 3.26 1.29 -10.65
C PHE A 98 4.52 0.81 -9.93
N SER A 99 4.64 -0.49 -9.69
CA SER A 99 5.85 -1.05 -9.09
C SER A 99 6.21 -2.41 -9.66
N LEU A 100 7.51 -2.68 -9.69
CA LEU A 100 8.11 -3.96 -10.04
C LEU A 100 8.79 -4.54 -8.82
N ALA A 101 8.52 -5.80 -8.53
CA ALA A 101 9.04 -6.51 -7.39
C ALA A 101 9.86 -7.73 -7.83
N TYR A 102 10.94 -7.97 -7.12
CA TYR A 102 11.71 -9.20 -7.17
C TYR A 102 11.90 -9.73 -5.75
N ASN A 103 11.85 -11.05 -5.58
CA ASN A 103 12.28 -11.68 -4.35
C ASN A 103 13.22 -12.84 -4.57
N TYR A 104 14.00 -13.11 -3.54
CA TYR A 104 14.89 -14.26 -3.46
C TYR A 104 14.35 -15.25 -2.42
N GLN A 105 14.16 -16.50 -2.82
CA GLN A 105 13.53 -17.55 -2.02
C GLN A 105 14.58 -18.54 -1.52
N ILE A 106 14.68 -18.68 -0.21
CA ILE A 106 15.60 -19.60 0.47
C ILE A 106 14.77 -20.70 1.12
N PRO A 107 14.90 -21.96 0.67
CA PRO A 107 14.32 -23.09 1.37
C PRO A 107 14.90 -23.22 2.78
N VAL A 108 14.05 -23.35 3.79
CA VAL A 108 14.43 -23.53 5.19
C VAL A 108 13.79 -24.80 5.73
N GLY A 109 14.63 -25.80 6.06
CA GLY A 109 14.16 -27.12 6.50
C GLY A 109 13.50 -27.92 5.38
N ALA A 110 12.56 -28.80 5.73
CA ALA A 110 11.95 -29.73 4.78
C ALA A 110 10.76 -29.15 4.00
N LYS A 111 10.04 -28.16 4.55
CA LYS A 111 8.79 -27.62 4.00
C LYS A 111 8.60 -26.11 4.29
N GLY A 112 9.69 -25.38 4.52
CA GLY A 112 9.66 -23.95 4.78
C GLY A 112 10.36 -23.18 3.66
N ILE A 113 9.88 -21.97 3.37
CA ILE A 113 10.52 -21.02 2.44
C ILE A 113 10.61 -19.68 3.15
N LEU A 114 11.81 -19.12 3.21
CA LEU A 114 12.07 -17.76 3.65
C LEU A 114 12.41 -16.91 2.43
N SER A 115 11.67 -15.83 2.22
CA SER A 115 11.77 -14.96 1.06
C SER A 115 12.12 -13.55 1.47
N PHE A 116 13.03 -12.93 0.70
CA PHE A 116 13.42 -11.53 0.85
C PHE A 116 13.06 -10.79 -0.43
N GLY A 117 12.20 -9.79 -0.33
CA GLY A 117 11.65 -9.06 -1.48
C GLY A 117 12.03 -7.59 -1.46
N LEU A 118 12.30 -7.07 -2.65
CA LEU A 118 12.44 -5.65 -2.92
C LEU A 118 11.50 -5.27 -4.05
N SER A 119 10.95 -4.07 -3.97
CA SER A 119 10.15 -3.49 -5.04
C SER A 119 10.58 -2.06 -5.27
N ALA A 120 10.61 -1.66 -6.54
CA ALA A 120 10.87 -0.31 -6.98
C ALA A 120 9.76 0.11 -7.92
N GLY A 121 9.34 1.36 -7.82
CA GLY A 121 8.19 1.85 -8.54
C GLY A 121 8.18 3.35 -8.69
N TYR A 122 7.04 3.82 -9.18
CA TYR A 122 6.75 5.21 -9.39
C TYR A 122 5.33 5.49 -8.93
N LEU A 123 5.16 6.61 -8.26
CA LEU A 123 3.88 7.14 -7.83
C LEU A 123 3.68 8.49 -8.50
N GLN A 124 2.61 8.62 -9.26
CA GLN A 124 2.10 9.90 -9.73
C GLN A 124 0.93 10.30 -8.84
N TYR A 125 1.03 11.49 -8.25
CA TYR A 125 -0.04 12.10 -7.47
C TYR A 125 -0.54 13.30 -8.24
N SER A 126 -1.85 13.38 -8.42
CA SER A 126 -2.50 14.53 -9.03
C SER A 126 -3.60 15.07 -8.15
N LEU A 127 -3.69 16.40 -8.13
CA LEU A 127 -4.71 17.16 -7.41
C LEU A 127 -5.47 18.01 -8.42
N ASP A 128 -6.78 17.85 -8.45
CA ASP A 128 -7.68 18.61 -9.32
C ASP A 128 -8.33 19.74 -8.51
N GLY A 129 -7.68 20.90 -8.53
CA GLY A 129 -8.12 22.07 -7.78
C GLY A 129 -9.49 22.59 -8.17
N ALA A 130 -9.90 22.38 -9.43
CA ALA A 130 -11.21 22.79 -9.92
C ALA A 130 -12.39 22.06 -9.22
N LYS A 131 -12.11 20.95 -8.51
CA LYS A 131 -13.10 20.23 -7.70
C LYS A 131 -13.14 20.67 -6.24
N ILE A 132 -12.28 21.60 -5.84
CA ILE A 132 -12.16 22.07 -4.46
C ILE A 132 -12.99 23.34 -4.27
N LEU A 133 -13.90 23.32 -3.30
CA LEU A 133 -14.69 24.49 -2.91
C LEU A 133 -14.23 24.97 -1.54
N THR A 134 -13.68 26.18 -1.46
CA THR A 134 -13.29 26.82 -0.21
C THR A 134 -14.38 27.79 0.25
N PRO A 135 -14.62 27.96 1.56
CA PRO A 135 -15.65 28.88 2.06
C PRO A 135 -15.44 30.36 1.70
N GLY A 136 -14.22 30.75 1.33
CA GLY A 136 -13.87 32.14 1.00
C GLY A 136 -13.50 32.36 -0.46
N GLY A 137 -13.70 31.35 -1.33
CA GLY A 137 -13.40 31.42 -2.75
C GLY A 137 -14.56 31.99 -3.59
N ASP A 138 -14.22 32.55 -4.74
CA ASP A 138 -15.18 32.98 -5.77
C ASP A 138 -15.19 31.98 -6.92
N TYR A 139 -16.39 31.51 -7.24
CA TYR A 139 -16.65 30.48 -8.25
C TYR A 139 -17.74 30.91 -9.24
N GLU A 140 -18.17 32.18 -9.18
CA GLU A 140 -19.19 32.71 -10.09
C GLU A 140 -18.61 33.01 -11.48
N GLY A 141 -19.41 32.78 -12.53
CA GLY A 141 -19.01 33.11 -13.91
C GLY A 141 -17.92 32.23 -14.54
N GLY A 142 -17.53 31.12 -13.90
CA GLY A 142 -16.51 30.19 -14.41
C GLY A 142 -15.07 30.60 -14.13
N GLN A 143 -14.86 31.64 -13.32
CA GLN A 143 -13.57 31.90 -12.70
C GLN A 143 -13.46 31.05 -11.42
N ILE A 144 -12.29 30.46 -11.18
CA ILE A 144 -12.01 29.66 -9.99
C ILE A 144 -10.96 30.43 -9.22
N ASP A 145 -11.38 31.08 -8.14
CA ASP A 145 -10.49 31.72 -7.18
C ASP A 145 -10.72 31.07 -5.81
N HIS A 146 -9.76 30.29 -5.34
CA HIS A 146 -9.84 29.65 -4.03
C HIS A 146 -9.62 30.64 -2.87
N ASN A 147 -9.20 31.89 -3.16
CA ASN A 147 -8.70 32.88 -2.19
C ASN A 147 -7.58 32.30 -1.31
N ASP A 148 -6.86 31.32 -1.85
CA ASP A 148 -5.75 30.62 -1.23
C ASP A 148 -4.73 30.26 -2.32
N GLN A 149 -3.53 30.82 -2.21
CA GLN A 149 -2.45 30.65 -3.20
C GLN A 149 -1.82 29.25 -3.15
N LEU A 150 -2.10 28.46 -2.11
CA LEU A 150 -1.60 27.09 -1.96
C LEU A 150 -2.46 26.06 -2.72
N LEU A 151 -3.69 26.43 -3.10
CA LEU A 151 -4.58 25.56 -3.84
C LEU A 151 -4.44 25.82 -5.34
N PRO A 152 -4.13 24.78 -6.14
CA PRO A 152 -4.07 24.95 -7.58
C PRO A 152 -5.47 25.28 -8.11
N VAL A 153 -5.54 26.10 -9.16
CA VAL A 153 -6.81 26.43 -9.84
C VAL A 153 -7.19 25.37 -10.88
N GLY A 154 -6.21 24.54 -11.28
CA GLY A 154 -6.38 23.46 -12.25
C GLY A 154 -5.82 22.14 -11.75
N LYS A 155 -5.61 21.20 -12.68
CA LYS A 155 -4.99 19.92 -12.36
C LYS A 155 -3.47 20.08 -12.29
N GLU A 156 -2.91 19.87 -11.12
CA GLU A 156 -1.48 19.69 -10.94
C GLU A 156 -1.14 18.22 -10.73
N SER A 157 -0.01 17.78 -11.27
CA SER A 157 0.49 16.43 -11.05
C SER A 157 1.98 16.47 -10.76
N THR A 158 2.36 15.76 -9.72
CA THR A 158 3.74 15.54 -9.32
C THR A 158 3.96 14.05 -9.18
N SER A 159 5.22 13.67 -9.08
CA SER A 159 5.56 12.27 -9.20
C SER A 159 6.89 11.94 -8.58
N ALA A 160 6.94 10.80 -7.90
CA ALA A 160 8.10 10.37 -7.15
C ALA A 160 8.43 8.90 -7.41
N PRO A 161 9.71 8.53 -7.36
CA PRO A 161 10.09 7.14 -7.23
C PRO A 161 9.65 6.59 -5.86
N THR A 162 9.28 5.31 -5.84
CA THR A 162 8.96 4.56 -4.62
C THR A 162 9.85 3.32 -4.51
N ALA A 163 10.12 2.91 -3.27
CA ALA A 163 10.79 1.65 -2.99
C ALA A 163 10.14 0.97 -1.78
N HIS A 164 10.06 -0.35 -1.83
CA HIS A 164 9.48 -1.19 -0.80
C HIS A 164 10.40 -2.38 -0.54
N ALA A 165 10.41 -2.89 0.69
CA ALA A 165 11.13 -4.09 1.07
C ALA A 165 10.24 -4.99 1.91
N GLY A 166 10.51 -6.29 1.89
CA GLY A 166 9.78 -7.24 2.71
C GLY A 166 10.55 -8.52 2.96
N ILE A 167 10.11 -9.20 4.01
CA ILE A 167 10.53 -10.54 4.39
C ILE A 167 9.25 -11.36 4.55
N TYR A 168 9.24 -12.56 4.02
CA TYR A 168 8.10 -13.48 4.16
C TYR A 168 8.57 -14.88 4.44
N TYR A 169 7.96 -15.54 5.42
CA TYR A 169 8.16 -16.94 5.74
C TYR A 169 6.88 -17.70 5.46
N GLN A 170 6.98 -18.76 4.65
CA GLN A 170 5.90 -19.67 4.34
C GLN A 170 6.30 -21.09 4.78
N GLY A 171 5.63 -21.62 5.79
CA GLY A 171 5.77 -23.00 6.23
C GLY A 171 4.45 -23.76 6.12
N GLU A 172 4.47 -25.04 6.50
CA GLU A 172 3.29 -25.91 6.46
C GLU A 172 2.18 -25.46 7.43
N TRP A 173 2.55 -25.06 8.65
CA TRP A 173 1.62 -24.68 9.72
C TRP A 173 1.62 -23.19 10.05
N LEU A 174 2.65 -22.45 9.64
CA LEU A 174 2.85 -21.04 9.97
C LEU A 174 3.24 -20.24 8.73
N GLU A 175 2.63 -19.07 8.58
CA GLU A 175 3.04 -18.04 7.65
C GLU A 175 3.26 -16.74 8.42
N ALA A 176 4.36 -16.05 8.16
CA ALA A 176 4.69 -14.79 8.81
C ALA A 176 5.31 -13.83 7.80
N GLY A 177 4.99 -12.55 7.87
CA GLY A 177 5.51 -11.57 6.94
C GLY A 177 5.71 -10.21 7.59
N PHE A 178 6.77 -9.53 7.18
CA PHE A 178 7.05 -8.14 7.49
C PHE A 178 7.32 -7.39 6.19
N SER A 179 6.72 -6.22 6.00
CA SER A 179 7.04 -5.35 4.87
C SER A 179 7.10 -3.89 5.27
N ALA A 180 7.98 -3.16 4.60
CA ALA A 180 8.15 -1.72 4.71
C ALA A 180 7.85 -1.10 3.35
N VAL A 181 6.89 -0.18 3.33
CA VAL A 181 6.36 0.47 2.13
C VAL A 181 6.80 1.94 2.15
N ASN A 182 7.14 2.49 0.97
CA ASN A 182 7.60 3.88 0.80
C ASN A 182 8.90 4.20 1.57
N LEU A 183 9.93 3.36 1.40
CA LEU A 183 11.24 3.50 2.06
C LEU A 183 11.95 4.82 1.75
N LEU A 184 11.69 5.40 0.58
CA LEU A 184 12.36 6.63 0.14
C LEU A 184 11.77 7.89 0.79
N GLU A 185 10.56 7.82 1.35
CA GLU A 185 9.84 8.96 1.94
C GLU A 185 9.91 10.24 1.08
N THR A 186 9.83 10.07 -0.24
CA THR A 186 10.05 11.15 -1.20
C THR A 186 9.03 12.26 -0.97
N PRO A 187 9.46 13.53 -0.79
CA PRO A 187 8.53 14.65 -0.76
C PRO A 187 7.92 14.87 -2.15
N LEU A 188 6.60 15.00 -2.20
CA LEU A 188 5.83 15.35 -3.38
C LEU A 188 5.44 16.82 -3.25
N GLY A 189 6.16 17.70 -3.98
CA GLY A 189 5.84 19.13 -4.01
C GLY A 189 4.71 19.43 -5.00
N PHE A 190 3.69 20.12 -4.51
CA PHE A 190 2.75 20.95 -5.29
C PHE A 190 3.16 22.40 -5.04
N GLY A 191 3.02 23.32 -5.99
CA GLY A 191 3.66 24.66 -5.94
C GLY A 191 3.33 25.52 -4.70
N GLY A 192 3.93 25.21 -3.54
CA GLY A 192 3.68 25.80 -2.21
C GLY A 192 3.48 24.81 -1.06
N PHE A 193 3.22 23.51 -1.30
CA PHE A 193 3.00 22.48 -0.27
C PHE A 193 3.79 21.19 -0.56
N ASP A 194 4.54 20.72 0.43
CA ASP A 194 5.26 19.44 0.37
C ASP A 194 4.45 18.34 1.06
N TYR A 195 3.93 17.39 0.28
CA TYR A 195 3.33 16.16 0.80
C TYR A 195 4.40 15.08 0.94
N GLN A 196 4.78 14.72 2.17
CA GLN A 196 5.74 13.64 2.38
C GLN A 196 5.05 12.29 2.34
N LEU A 197 5.57 11.39 1.50
CA LEU A 197 5.07 10.03 1.42
C LEU A 197 5.45 9.26 2.68
N ALA A 198 4.50 9.08 3.60
CA ALA A 198 4.76 8.41 4.87
C ALA A 198 5.18 6.94 4.67
N ARG A 199 6.26 6.55 5.35
CA ARG A 199 6.69 5.16 5.42
C ARG A 199 5.75 4.37 6.31
N SER A 200 5.32 3.22 5.81
CA SER A 200 4.40 2.32 6.52
C SER A 200 5.03 0.95 6.70
N TYR A 201 4.78 0.34 7.86
CA TYR A 201 5.24 -1.01 8.18
C TYR A 201 4.03 -1.93 8.35
N TYR A 202 4.09 -3.10 7.72
CA TYR A 202 3.06 -4.13 7.85
C TYR A 202 3.67 -5.38 8.46
N PHE A 203 2.93 -5.96 9.40
CA PHE A 203 3.25 -7.25 9.99
C PHE A 203 2.05 -8.18 9.86
N ASN A 204 2.30 -9.40 9.41
CA ASN A 204 1.27 -10.42 9.20
C ASN A 204 1.72 -11.74 9.82
N LEU A 205 0.79 -12.43 10.47
CA LEU A 205 1.00 -13.74 11.05
C LEU A 205 -0.25 -14.59 10.82
N GLY A 206 -0.08 -15.78 10.26
CA GLY A 206 -1.17 -16.71 9.96
C GLY A 206 -0.77 -18.14 10.30
N GLY A 207 -1.72 -18.96 10.74
CA GLY A 207 -1.49 -20.36 11.07
C GLY A 207 -2.55 -21.26 10.43
N LYS A 208 -2.14 -22.45 10.00
CA LYS A 208 -3.04 -23.50 9.51
C LYS A 208 -3.15 -24.57 10.60
N LEU A 209 -4.36 -24.75 11.11
CA LEU A 209 -4.68 -25.80 12.08
C LEU A 209 -5.55 -26.83 11.38
N ALA A 210 -5.07 -28.07 11.31
CA ALA A 210 -5.92 -29.18 10.90
C ALA A 210 -6.93 -29.43 12.02
N LEU A 211 -8.20 -29.14 11.75
CA LEU A 211 -9.31 -29.63 12.55
C LEU A 211 -9.61 -31.02 11.99
N GLY A 212 -9.25 -32.05 12.77
CA GLY A 212 -9.34 -33.46 12.37
C GLY A 212 -10.74 -33.92 12.01
#